data_AF-A0A529P4D8-F1
#
_entry.id   AF-A0A529P4D8-F1
#
_cell.length_a   1.000
_cell.length_b   1.000
_cell.length_c   1.000
_cell.angle_alpha   90.00
_cell.angle_beta   90.00
_cell.angle_gamma   90.00
#
_symmetry.space_group_name_H-M   'P 1'
#
loop_
_entity.id
_entity.type
_entity.pdbx_description
1 polymer ?
#
loop_
_entity_poly.entity_id
_entity_poly.type
_entity_poly.pdbx_seq_one_letter_code
_entity_poly.pdbx_strand_id
1 'polypeptide(L)'
;QRDRFQTLAEYYRIKHGSIGPLRSWMDRHWTVSRDKIETSELHRLIVALNFPVIYTTNYDRNLEVAFEIHGVEYVKVANARDVSKARRDVPYIVKFHGDFDDDSSLVLTETDYLDRLSFDSPLDVRFRSDALGSTVLFIGYSLSDLNIRLLLHRLWQTWSRSGYEADRPPSFIFMAHRDPVEEAVLARWGITVVTGDDDDPEKGLLGFLSRLAALVEANPSDPPTLESGGELP
;
A
#
# COMPACT_ATOMS: atom_id res chain seq x y z
N GLN A 1 19.34 -6.57 9.61
CA GLN A 1 20.02 -6.63 8.29
C GLN A 1 19.53 -5.58 7.28
N ARG A 2 18.33 -4.97 7.44
CA ARG A 2 17.82 -3.91 6.54
C ARG A 2 18.62 -2.60 6.55
N ASP A 3 19.15 -2.18 7.71
CA ASP A 3 19.83 -0.88 7.87
C ASP A 3 21.02 -0.67 6.93
N ARG A 4 21.71 -1.75 6.52
CA ARG A 4 22.90 -1.64 5.67
C ARG A 4 22.58 -1.31 4.20
N PHE A 5 21.36 -1.57 3.72
CA PHE A 5 20.99 -1.32 2.32
C PHE A 5 20.76 0.16 2.06
N GLN A 6 20.12 0.88 2.99
CA GLN A 6 19.86 2.32 2.87
C GLN A 6 21.16 3.11 2.91
N THR A 7 22.06 2.78 3.84
CA THR A 7 23.40 3.38 3.91
C THR A 7 24.24 3.05 2.68
N LEU A 8 24.07 1.86 2.07
CA LEU A 8 24.75 1.51 0.82
C LEU A 8 24.21 2.32 -0.38
N ALA A 9 22.90 2.53 -0.45
CA ALA A 9 22.28 3.39 -1.47
C ALA A 9 22.70 4.86 -1.29
N GLU A 10 22.78 5.34 -0.04
CA GLU A 10 23.34 6.66 0.29
C GLU A 10 24.80 6.78 -0.17
N TYR A 11 25.62 5.78 0.15
CA TYR A 11 27.02 5.74 -0.29
C TYR A 11 27.13 5.77 -1.82
N TYR A 12 26.27 5.02 -2.53
CA TYR A 12 26.22 5.05 -4.00
C TYR A 12 25.91 6.47 -4.51
N ARG A 13 24.90 7.13 -3.94
CA ARG A 13 24.54 8.52 -4.31
C ARG A 13 25.70 9.48 -4.08
N ILE A 14 26.37 9.39 -2.94
CA ILE A 14 27.55 10.21 -2.61
C ILE A 14 28.67 10.01 -3.65
N LYS A 15 28.90 8.77 -4.11
CA LYS A 15 29.97 8.45 -5.06
C LYS A 15 29.66 8.81 -6.51
N HIS A 16 28.41 8.68 -6.93
CA HIS A 16 28.00 8.85 -8.33
C HIS A 16 27.25 10.15 -8.61
N GLY A 17 26.94 10.94 -7.58
CA GLY A 17 26.23 12.22 -7.68
C GLY A 17 24.74 12.10 -8.01
N SER A 18 24.24 10.90 -8.31
CA SER A 18 22.82 10.62 -8.58
C SER A 18 22.48 9.16 -8.27
N ILE A 19 21.20 8.88 -8.02
CA ILE A 19 20.68 7.52 -7.81
C ILE A 19 20.15 6.87 -9.11
N GLY A 20 19.95 7.67 -10.17
CA GLY A 20 19.31 7.26 -11.43
C GLY A 20 19.89 6.00 -12.08
N PRO A 21 21.23 5.80 -12.14
CA PRO A 21 21.78 4.57 -12.73
C PRO A 21 21.53 3.33 -11.88
N LEU A 22 21.58 3.43 -10.54
CA LEU A 22 21.22 2.33 -9.64
C LEU A 22 19.73 2.00 -9.77
N ARG A 23 18.88 3.03 -9.82
CA ARG A 23 17.44 2.88 -10.08
C ARG A 23 17.18 2.15 -11.39
N SER A 24 17.79 2.60 -12.48
CA SER A 24 17.64 1.98 -13.80
C SER A 24 18.10 0.52 -13.80
N TRP A 25 19.13 0.21 -13.02
CA TRP A 25 19.56 -1.17 -12.83
C TRP A 25 18.50 -1.97 -12.04
N MET A 26 17.97 -1.44 -10.94
CA MET A 26 16.93 -2.10 -10.14
C MET A 26 15.66 -2.36 -10.96
N ASP A 27 15.15 -1.37 -11.69
CA ASP A 27 13.96 -1.49 -12.53
C ASP A 27 14.08 -2.66 -13.53
N ARG A 28 15.25 -2.79 -14.18
CA ARG A 28 15.53 -3.90 -15.11
C ARG A 28 15.64 -5.27 -14.44
N HIS A 29 16.02 -5.35 -13.17
CA HIS A 29 16.31 -6.62 -12.49
C HIS A 29 15.23 -7.05 -11.49
N TRP A 30 14.39 -6.13 -11.03
CA TRP A 30 13.34 -6.38 -10.02
C TRP A 30 11.94 -6.50 -10.63
N THR A 31 11.80 -6.21 -11.93
CA THR A 31 10.54 -6.45 -12.65
C THR A 31 10.35 -7.95 -12.87
N VAL A 32 9.19 -8.47 -12.43
CA VAL A 32 8.80 -9.85 -12.71
C VAL A 32 8.34 -9.92 -14.17
N SER A 33 8.69 -11.00 -14.87
CA SER A 33 8.29 -11.17 -16.27
C SER A 33 6.77 -11.17 -16.40
N ARG A 34 6.25 -10.55 -17.47
CA ARG A 34 4.81 -10.49 -17.75
C ARG A 34 4.13 -11.86 -17.66
N ASP A 35 4.74 -12.90 -18.22
CA ASP A 35 4.24 -14.28 -18.20
C ASP A 35 4.06 -14.85 -16.78
N LYS A 36 4.91 -14.43 -15.83
CA LYS A 36 4.80 -14.84 -14.42
C LYS A 36 3.67 -14.10 -13.71
N ILE A 37 3.43 -12.84 -14.06
CA ILE A 37 2.32 -12.06 -13.51
C ILE A 37 0.99 -12.60 -14.03
N GLU A 38 0.92 -12.93 -15.32
CA GLU A 38 -0.27 -13.52 -15.95
C GLU A 38 -0.68 -14.85 -15.32
N THR A 39 0.29 -15.65 -14.89
CA THR A 39 0.05 -16.93 -14.21
C THR A 39 -0.05 -16.80 -12.68
N SER A 40 0.08 -15.58 -12.13
CA SER A 40 0.04 -15.36 -10.69
C SER A 40 -1.37 -15.20 -10.18
N GLU A 41 -1.84 -16.21 -9.46
CA GLU A 41 -3.16 -16.21 -8.84
C GLU A 41 -3.35 -15.06 -7.84
N LEU A 42 -2.30 -14.68 -7.13
CA LEU A 42 -2.33 -13.57 -6.17
C LEU A 42 -2.63 -12.23 -6.88
N HIS A 43 -1.97 -11.96 -8.00
CA HIS A 43 -2.23 -10.75 -8.79
C HIS A 43 -3.64 -10.76 -9.38
N ARG A 44 -4.09 -11.92 -9.89
CA ARG A 44 -5.46 -12.11 -10.39
C ARG A 44 -6.50 -11.77 -9.30
N LEU A 45 -6.30 -12.27 -8.08
CA LEU A 45 -7.21 -12.02 -6.95
C LEU A 45 -7.23 -10.55 -6.54
N ILE A 46 -6.07 -9.87 -6.50
CA ILE A 46 -6.01 -8.43 -6.19
C ILE A 46 -6.84 -7.62 -7.19
N VAL A 47 -6.75 -7.94 -8.49
CA VAL A 47 -7.55 -7.27 -9.52
C VAL A 47 -9.03 -7.60 -9.37
N ALA A 48 -9.37 -8.88 -9.15
CA ALA A 48 -10.75 -9.34 -9.02
C ALA A 48 -11.48 -8.75 -7.79
N LEU A 49 -10.76 -8.52 -6.69
CA LEU A 49 -11.30 -7.89 -5.48
C LEU A 49 -11.66 -6.41 -5.68
N ASN A 50 -11.22 -5.79 -6.77
CA ASN A 50 -11.59 -4.44 -7.20
C ASN A 50 -11.46 -3.38 -6.09
N PHE A 51 -10.32 -3.38 -5.39
CA PHE A 51 -10.03 -2.38 -4.35
C PHE A 51 -10.06 -0.95 -4.95
N PRO A 52 -10.82 -0.01 -4.36
CA PRO A 52 -10.90 1.36 -4.89
C PRO A 52 -9.56 2.09 -4.90
N VAL A 53 -8.71 1.83 -3.90
CA VAL A 53 -7.38 2.42 -3.77
C VAL A 53 -6.42 1.38 -3.24
N ILE A 54 -5.29 1.18 -3.92
CA ILE A 54 -4.19 0.31 -3.53
C ILE A 54 -2.97 1.19 -3.27
N TYR A 55 -2.50 1.22 -2.04
CA TYR A 55 -1.25 1.85 -1.65
C TYR A 55 -0.12 0.82 -1.65
N THR A 56 1.01 1.13 -2.28
CA THR A 56 2.19 0.24 -2.28
C THR A 56 3.48 1.01 -2.02
N THR A 57 4.37 0.41 -1.24
CA THR A 57 5.76 0.87 -1.05
C THR A 57 6.71 0.19 -2.05
N ASN A 58 6.21 -0.74 -2.87
CA ASN A 58 7.01 -1.42 -3.89
C ASN A 58 7.25 -0.50 -5.07
N TYR A 59 8.47 -0.54 -5.60
CA TYR A 59 8.86 0.26 -6.77
C TYR A 59 8.50 -0.41 -8.09
N ASP A 60 8.44 -1.75 -8.13
CA ASP A 60 8.13 -2.51 -9.35
C ASP A 60 6.76 -2.16 -9.94
N ARG A 61 6.55 -2.51 -11.21
CA ARG A 61 5.29 -2.29 -11.94
C ARG A 61 4.36 -3.51 -11.94
N ASN A 62 4.52 -4.45 -11.00
CA ASN A 62 3.82 -5.73 -11.09
C ASN A 62 2.30 -5.58 -10.95
N LEU A 63 1.84 -4.66 -10.09
CA LEU A 63 0.41 -4.36 -9.94
C LEU A 63 -0.16 -3.72 -11.21
N GLU A 64 0.53 -2.74 -11.79
CA GLU A 64 0.12 -2.09 -13.03
C GLU A 64 0.02 -3.10 -14.18
N VAL A 65 1.03 -3.96 -14.32
CA VAL A 65 1.04 -5.01 -15.34
C VAL A 65 -0.09 -6.01 -15.10
N ALA A 66 -0.43 -6.34 -13.85
CA ALA A 66 -1.58 -7.20 -13.54
C ALA A 66 -2.90 -6.58 -14.01
N PHE A 67 -3.14 -5.31 -13.71
CA PHE A 67 -4.33 -4.58 -14.19
C PHE A 67 -4.38 -4.53 -15.73
N GLU A 68 -3.25 -4.28 -16.39
CA GLU A 68 -3.14 -4.28 -17.85
C GLU A 68 -3.43 -5.66 -18.48
N ILE A 69 -2.92 -6.75 -17.89
CA ILE A 69 -3.17 -8.13 -18.36
C ILE A 69 -4.65 -8.47 -18.26
N HIS A 70 -5.30 -8.08 -17.17
CA HIS A 70 -6.72 -8.35 -16.93
C HIS A 70 -7.66 -7.33 -17.57
N GLY A 71 -7.14 -6.33 -18.29
CA GLY A 71 -7.94 -5.35 -19.01
C GLY A 71 -8.75 -4.40 -18.11
N VAL A 72 -8.30 -4.17 -16.87
CA VAL A 72 -8.99 -3.30 -15.91
C VAL A 72 -8.34 -1.91 -15.94
N GLU A 73 -9.15 -0.87 -16.16
CA GLU A 73 -8.65 0.51 -16.09
C GLU A 73 -8.18 0.88 -14.68
N TYR A 74 -7.09 1.64 -14.58
CA TYR A 74 -6.56 2.13 -13.31
C TYR A 74 -5.95 3.52 -13.47
N VAL A 75 -5.79 4.25 -12.36
CA VAL A 75 -5.04 5.50 -12.30
C VAL A 75 -3.80 5.31 -11.43
N LYS A 76 -2.63 5.41 -12.05
CA LYS A 76 -1.34 5.46 -11.33
C LYS A 76 -1.15 6.83 -10.69
N VAL A 77 -0.81 6.85 -9.41
CA VAL A 77 -0.48 8.08 -8.66
C VAL A 77 0.87 7.91 -8.00
N ALA A 78 1.88 8.57 -8.56
CA ALA A 78 3.25 8.51 -8.08
C ALA A 78 3.71 9.81 -7.42
N ASN A 79 3.14 10.93 -7.83
CA ASN A 79 3.52 12.26 -7.37
C ASN A 79 2.30 13.17 -7.22
N ALA A 80 2.52 14.38 -6.70
CA ALA A 80 1.45 15.36 -6.45
C ALA A 80 0.69 15.76 -7.73
N ARG A 81 1.33 15.72 -8.90
CA ARG A 81 0.67 16.07 -10.17
C ARG A 81 -0.38 15.02 -10.52
N ASP A 82 -0.09 13.75 -10.24
CA ASP A 82 -1.03 12.66 -10.52
C ASP A 82 -2.24 12.66 -9.58
N VAL A 83 -2.12 13.27 -8.39
CA VAL A 83 -3.27 13.45 -7.48
C VAL A 83 -4.40 14.24 -8.15
N SER A 84 -4.06 15.20 -9.03
CA SER A 84 -5.06 15.97 -9.79
C SER A 84 -5.77 15.19 -10.91
N LYS A 85 -5.28 14.00 -11.28
CA LYS A 85 -5.89 13.14 -12.33
C LYS A 85 -7.02 12.26 -11.79
N ALA A 86 -7.66 12.69 -10.71
CA ALA A 86 -8.64 11.89 -9.99
C ALA A 86 -9.88 11.58 -10.85
N ARG A 87 -10.03 10.31 -11.23
CA ARG A 87 -11.26 9.72 -11.79
C ARG A 87 -11.97 8.92 -10.71
N ARG A 88 -13.26 9.18 -10.48
CA ARG A 88 -14.00 8.55 -9.37
C ARG A 88 -14.34 7.07 -9.61
N ASP A 89 -14.35 6.64 -10.87
CA ASP A 89 -14.93 5.35 -11.26
C ASP A 89 -13.87 4.26 -11.57
N VAL A 90 -12.60 4.52 -11.24
CA VAL A 90 -11.50 3.58 -11.52
C VAL A 90 -10.59 3.42 -10.31
N PRO A 91 -10.07 2.20 -10.07
CA PRO A 91 -9.09 1.95 -9.02
C PRO A 91 -7.84 2.83 -9.13
N TYR A 92 -7.33 3.27 -7.99
CA TYR A 92 -6.05 3.98 -7.89
C TYR A 92 -4.94 3.06 -7.44
N ILE A 93 -3.78 3.14 -8.09
CA ILE A 93 -2.54 2.53 -7.61
C ILE A 93 -1.61 3.65 -7.16
N VAL A 94 -1.47 3.83 -5.86
CA VAL A 94 -0.67 4.90 -5.23
C VAL A 94 0.70 4.36 -4.80
N LYS A 95 1.76 4.90 -5.39
CA LYS A 95 3.16 4.51 -5.14
C LYS A 95 3.76 5.38 -4.05
N PHE A 96 3.77 4.88 -2.82
CA PHE A 96 4.08 5.66 -1.61
C PHE A 96 5.56 6.10 -1.50
N HIS A 97 6.46 5.32 -2.09
CA HIS A 97 7.90 5.60 -2.18
C HIS A 97 8.31 6.27 -3.49
N GLY A 98 7.34 6.84 -4.20
CA GLY A 98 7.53 7.37 -5.54
C GLY A 98 7.57 6.27 -6.59
N ASP A 99 7.86 6.68 -7.82
CA ASP A 99 7.86 5.82 -9.00
C ASP A 99 9.17 5.97 -9.74
N PHE A 100 9.58 4.91 -10.43
CA PHE A 100 10.77 4.88 -11.25
C PHE A 100 10.77 5.91 -12.39
N ASP A 101 9.61 6.47 -12.73
CA ASP A 101 9.46 7.52 -13.73
C ASP A 101 9.86 8.93 -13.21
N ASP A 102 9.99 9.15 -11.90
CA ASP A 102 10.42 10.43 -11.29
C ASP A 102 11.50 10.23 -10.23
N ASP A 103 12.76 10.39 -10.64
CA ASP A 103 13.97 10.23 -9.80
C ASP A 103 13.94 11.07 -8.51
N SER A 104 13.23 12.20 -8.49
CA SER A 104 13.15 13.09 -7.32
C SER A 104 12.15 12.62 -6.26
N SER A 105 11.23 11.75 -6.65
CA SER A 105 10.21 11.17 -5.75
C SER A 105 10.66 9.89 -5.05
N LEU A 106 11.79 9.34 -5.48
CA LEU A 106 12.25 8.00 -5.14
C LEU A 106 12.89 7.93 -3.75
N VAL A 107 12.36 7.09 -2.87
CA VAL A 107 12.81 6.98 -1.47
C VAL A 107 13.77 5.80 -1.28
N LEU A 108 15.05 5.93 -1.64
CA LEU A 108 15.99 4.80 -1.59
C LEU A 108 17.15 4.95 -0.61
N THR A 109 17.63 6.17 -0.39
CA THR A 109 18.79 6.42 0.46
C THR A 109 18.38 6.61 1.91
N GLU A 110 19.33 6.47 2.83
CA GLU A 110 19.09 6.70 4.26
C GLU A 110 18.48 8.08 4.53
N THR A 111 19.00 9.13 3.88
CA THR A 111 18.44 10.48 4.00
C THR A 111 16.99 10.54 3.52
N ASP A 112 16.67 9.91 2.38
CA ASP A 112 15.30 9.94 1.85
C ASP A 112 14.31 9.25 2.81
N TYR A 113 14.73 8.15 3.43
CA TYR A 113 13.93 7.46 4.45
C TYR A 113 13.73 8.32 5.70
N LEU A 114 14.78 9.00 6.17
CA LEU A 114 14.71 9.89 7.32
C LEU A 114 13.82 11.11 7.04
N ASP A 115 13.92 11.70 5.85
CA ASP A 115 13.06 12.81 5.43
C ASP A 115 11.59 12.39 5.37
N ARG A 116 11.34 11.13 5.02
CA ARG A 116 9.99 10.52 5.05
C ARG A 116 9.38 10.47 6.45
N LEU A 117 10.18 10.48 7.52
CA LEU A 117 9.70 10.47 8.92
C LEU A 117 8.96 11.76 9.29
N SER A 118 9.05 12.82 8.48
CA SER A 118 8.21 14.02 8.62
C SER A 118 6.72 13.71 8.40
N PHE A 119 6.41 12.79 7.48
CA PHE A 119 5.07 12.50 6.94
C PHE A 119 4.34 13.72 6.37
N ASP A 120 5.07 14.67 5.80
CA ASP A 120 4.47 15.90 5.26
C ASP A 120 4.34 15.87 3.72
N SER A 121 4.62 14.73 3.07
CA SER A 121 4.43 14.64 1.63
C SER A 121 2.94 14.64 1.26
N PRO A 122 2.60 15.11 0.04
CA PRO A 122 1.23 15.05 -0.47
C PRO A 122 0.62 13.63 -0.42
N LEU A 123 1.43 12.59 -0.62
CA LEU A 123 0.95 11.20 -0.56
C LEU A 123 0.63 10.77 0.88
N ASP A 124 1.38 11.25 1.87
CA ASP A 124 1.05 10.95 3.28
C ASP A 124 -0.23 11.65 3.70
N VAL A 125 -0.44 12.88 3.24
CA VAL A 125 -1.68 13.63 3.49
C VAL A 125 -2.87 12.90 2.88
N ARG A 126 -2.76 12.46 1.62
CA ARG A 126 -3.80 11.67 0.96
C ARG A 126 -4.07 10.36 1.70
N PHE A 127 -3.03 9.59 2.00
CA PHE A 127 -3.17 8.33 2.71
C PHE A 127 -3.85 8.52 4.07
N ARG A 128 -3.44 9.54 4.85
CA ARG A 128 -4.12 9.85 6.12
C ARG A 128 -5.59 10.18 5.90
N SER A 129 -5.92 11.00 4.90
CA SER A 129 -7.30 11.32 4.57
C SER A 129 -8.11 10.06 4.25
N ASP A 130 -7.58 9.17 3.42
CA ASP A 130 -8.26 7.93 3.02
C ASP A 130 -8.41 6.98 4.22
N ALA A 131 -7.37 6.82 5.04
CA ALA A 131 -7.37 5.97 6.23
C ALA A 131 -8.25 6.51 7.38
N LEU A 132 -8.59 7.80 7.37
CA LEU A 132 -9.59 8.37 8.29
C LEU A 132 -11.03 8.06 7.83
N GLY A 133 -11.26 7.90 6.53
CA GLY A 133 -12.60 7.70 5.98
C GLY A 133 -12.95 6.25 5.63
N SER A 134 -11.94 5.37 5.52
CA SER A 134 -12.11 4.05 4.90
C SER A 134 -11.51 2.94 5.74
N THR A 135 -12.06 1.73 5.58
CA THR A 135 -11.45 0.50 6.07
C THR A 135 -10.11 0.26 5.35
N VAL A 136 -9.05 0.01 6.10
CA VAL A 136 -7.71 -0.25 5.55
C VAL A 136 -7.29 -1.69 5.79
N LEU A 137 -6.71 -2.33 4.77
CA LEU A 137 -6.10 -3.65 4.86
C LEU A 137 -4.60 -3.55 4.53
N PHE A 138 -3.75 -3.84 5.50
CA PHE A 138 -2.29 -3.87 5.35
C PHE A 138 -1.84 -5.30 5.01
N ILE A 139 -1.04 -5.45 3.93
CA ILE A 139 -0.49 -6.73 3.47
C ILE A 139 1.01 -6.56 3.23
N GLY A 140 1.82 -7.53 3.64
CA GLY A 140 3.27 -7.54 3.38
C GLY A 140 4.09 -6.63 4.31
N TYR A 141 3.49 -6.19 5.42
CA TYR A 141 4.14 -5.34 6.41
C TYR A 141 4.31 -6.05 7.76
N SER A 142 5.31 -5.61 8.52
CA SER A 142 5.59 -6.05 9.89
C SER A 142 5.80 -4.82 10.76
N LEU A 143 5.54 -4.93 12.07
CA LEU A 143 5.88 -3.88 13.03
C LEU A 143 7.40 -3.61 13.14
N SER A 144 8.23 -4.47 12.57
CA SER A 144 9.67 -4.21 12.40
C SER A 144 9.98 -3.07 11.42
N ASP A 145 9.03 -2.73 10.53
CA ASP A 145 9.17 -1.59 9.61
C ASP A 145 8.86 -0.27 10.34
N LEU A 146 9.89 0.57 10.52
CA LEU A 146 9.73 1.83 11.24
C LEU A 146 8.73 2.77 10.57
N ASN A 147 8.67 2.80 9.23
CA ASN A 147 7.79 3.71 8.51
C ASN A 147 6.32 3.34 8.76
N ILE A 148 6.00 2.05 8.64
CA ILE A 148 4.65 1.54 8.89
C ILE A 148 4.29 1.69 10.36
N ARG A 149 5.20 1.34 11.27
CA ARG A 149 4.95 1.48 12.71
C ARG A 149 4.63 2.92 13.10
N LEU A 150 5.36 3.90 12.55
CA LEU A 150 5.10 5.31 12.79
C LEU A 150 3.79 5.77 12.14
N LEU A 151 3.49 5.32 10.93
CA LEU A 151 2.24 5.62 10.23
C LEU A 151 1.02 5.14 11.03
N LEU A 152 1.02 3.87 11.43
CA LEU A 152 -0.07 3.27 12.23
C LEU A 152 -0.22 3.98 13.58
N HIS A 153 0.90 4.27 14.23
CA HIS A 153 0.90 5.01 15.49
C HIS A 153 0.33 6.44 15.32
N ARG A 154 0.65 7.16 14.24
CA ARG A 154 0.10 8.49 13.97
C ARG A 154 -1.39 8.46 13.64
N LEU A 155 -1.86 7.46 12.90
CA LEU A 155 -3.29 7.24 12.68
C LEU A 155 -4.01 7.03 14.01
N TRP A 156 -3.51 6.12 14.84
CA TRP A 156 -4.05 5.89 16.19
C TRP A 156 -4.05 7.17 17.03
N GLN A 157 -2.95 7.93 17.06
CA GLN A 157 -2.88 9.19 17.80
C GLN A 157 -3.89 10.23 17.30
N THR A 158 -4.17 10.27 16.00
CA THR A 158 -5.13 11.21 15.40
C THR A 158 -6.54 10.94 15.93
N TRP A 159 -6.96 9.68 15.93
CA TRP A 159 -8.25 9.25 16.50
C TRP A 159 -8.29 9.40 18.02
N SER A 160 -7.20 9.07 18.70
CA SER A 160 -7.14 9.17 20.15
C SER A 160 -7.27 10.60 20.65
N ARG A 161 -6.64 11.54 19.94
CA ARG A 161 -6.74 12.97 20.25
C ARG A 161 -8.08 13.59 19.85
N SER A 162 -8.80 13.02 18.89
CA SER A 162 -10.11 13.54 18.48
C SER A 162 -11.19 13.25 19.51
N GLY A 163 -11.02 12.20 20.34
CA GLY A 163 -12.03 11.73 21.28
C GLY A 163 -13.13 10.86 20.64
N TYR A 164 -13.04 10.62 19.33
CA TYR A 164 -13.98 9.83 18.53
C TYR A 164 -13.38 8.50 18.09
N GLU A 165 -12.58 7.86 18.96
CA GLU A 165 -11.92 6.59 18.66
C GLU A 165 -12.91 5.48 18.24
N ALA A 166 -14.13 5.52 18.78
CA ALA A 166 -15.19 4.56 18.49
C ALA A 166 -15.78 4.70 17.07
N ASP A 167 -15.70 5.88 16.46
CA ASP A 167 -16.21 6.16 15.11
C ASP A 167 -15.20 5.80 14.01
N ARG A 168 -14.02 5.33 14.42
CA ARG A 168 -12.95 5.01 13.50
C ARG A 168 -13.30 3.79 12.63
N PRO A 169 -13.12 3.89 11.29
CA PRO A 169 -13.25 2.74 10.41
C PRO A 169 -12.31 1.59 10.83
N PRO A 170 -12.77 0.33 10.73
CA PRO A 170 -11.94 -0.81 11.11
C PRO A 170 -10.68 -0.87 10.25
N SER A 171 -9.56 -1.24 10.86
CA SER A 171 -8.29 -1.44 10.15
C SER A 171 -7.81 -2.86 10.40
N PHE A 172 -7.30 -3.50 9.36
CA PHE A 172 -6.86 -4.88 9.38
C PHE A 172 -5.42 -5.00 8.91
N ILE A 173 -4.66 -5.92 9.48
CA ILE A 173 -3.33 -6.28 8.99
C ILE A 173 -3.24 -7.79 8.83
N PHE A 174 -2.83 -8.24 7.65
CA PHE A 174 -2.57 -9.63 7.39
C PHE A 174 -1.16 -10.00 7.87
N MET A 175 -1.07 -11.04 8.71
CA MET A 175 0.19 -11.61 9.18
C MET A 175 0.24 -13.10 8.84
N ALA A 176 1.33 -13.55 8.23
CA ALA A 176 1.50 -14.97 7.90
C ALA A 176 1.53 -15.84 9.17
N HIS A 177 2.22 -15.37 10.20
CA HIS A 177 2.34 -16.06 11.47
C HIS A 177 1.70 -15.28 12.59
N ARG A 178 1.23 -16.04 13.57
CA ARG A 178 0.69 -15.50 14.80
C ARG A 178 1.80 -14.98 15.69
N ASP A 179 1.74 -13.70 16.06
CA ASP A 179 2.61 -13.10 17.06
C ASP A 179 1.75 -12.39 18.12
N PRO A 180 1.56 -12.99 19.32
CA PRO A 180 0.75 -12.39 20.38
C PRO A 180 1.25 -11.03 20.86
N VAL A 181 2.55 -10.74 20.71
CA VAL A 181 3.15 -9.47 21.13
C VAL A 181 2.79 -8.39 20.11
N GLU A 182 2.99 -8.65 18.82
CA GLU A 182 2.58 -7.72 17.76
C GLU A 182 1.05 -7.53 17.76
N GLU A 183 0.28 -8.61 17.92
CA GLU A 183 -1.19 -8.58 18.06
C GLU A 183 -1.65 -7.65 19.18
N ALA A 184 -1.05 -7.74 20.37
CA ALA A 184 -1.43 -6.91 21.49
C ALA A 184 -1.14 -5.42 21.25
N VAL A 185 -0.03 -5.10 20.59
CA VAL A 185 0.33 -3.72 20.24
C VAL A 185 -0.61 -3.17 19.17
N LEU A 186 -0.88 -3.94 18.12
CA LEU A 186 -1.78 -3.57 17.03
C LEU A 186 -3.22 -3.40 17.53
N ALA A 187 -3.69 -4.30 18.40
CA ALA A 187 -5.01 -4.20 19.03
C ALA A 187 -5.15 -2.95 19.90
N ARG A 188 -4.07 -2.49 20.57
CA ARG A 188 -4.08 -1.20 21.28
C ARG A 188 -4.23 -0.02 20.32
N TRP A 189 -3.69 -0.13 19.12
CA TRP A 189 -3.95 0.81 18.03
C TRP A 189 -5.25 0.49 17.30
N GLY A 190 -6.09 -0.40 17.85
CA GLY A 190 -7.29 -1.01 17.28
C GLY A 190 -7.18 -1.38 15.80
N ILE A 191 -6.06 -2.00 15.46
CA ILE A 191 -5.86 -2.71 14.21
C ILE A 191 -6.08 -4.18 14.53
N THR A 192 -6.95 -4.82 13.75
CA THR A 192 -7.26 -6.23 13.88
C THR A 192 -6.27 -7.04 13.06
N VAL A 193 -5.57 -7.98 13.71
CA VAL A 193 -4.69 -8.91 13.01
C VAL A 193 -5.52 -10.04 12.40
N VAL A 194 -5.30 -10.30 11.13
CA VAL A 194 -5.84 -11.46 10.40
C VAL A 194 -4.68 -12.38 10.07
N THR A 195 -4.74 -13.63 10.54
CA THR A 195 -3.67 -14.60 10.32
C THR A 195 -3.95 -15.51 9.13
N GLY A 196 -2.90 -15.92 8.44
CA GLY A 196 -2.96 -17.04 7.48
C GLY A 196 -3.17 -18.38 8.18
N ASP A 197 -3.63 -19.37 7.42
CA ASP A 197 -3.73 -20.77 7.90
C ASP A 197 -2.48 -21.61 7.57
N ASP A 198 -1.50 -20.99 6.92
CA ASP A 198 -0.27 -21.64 6.46
C ASP A 198 0.93 -20.81 6.93
N ASP A 199 1.98 -21.50 7.36
CA ASP A 199 3.25 -20.89 7.78
C ASP A 199 4.03 -20.32 6.59
N ASP A 200 3.76 -20.77 5.36
CA ASP A 200 4.30 -20.11 4.18
C ASP A 200 3.55 -18.78 3.94
N PRO A 201 4.24 -17.62 3.98
CA PRO A 201 3.58 -16.32 3.86
C PRO A 201 2.83 -16.12 2.55
N GLU A 202 3.35 -16.67 1.44
CA GLU A 202 2.74 -16.54 0.13
C GLU A 202 1.47 -17.40 0.04
N LYS A 203 1.52 -18.64 0.50
CA LYS A 203 0.33 -19.53 0.55
C LYS A 203 -0.71 -19.03 1.53
N GLY A 204 -0.29 -18.56 2.71
CA GLY A 204 -1.19 -17.99 3.72
C GLY A 204 -1.94 -16.78 3.17
N LEU A 205 -1.22 -15.87 2.49
CA LEU A 205 -1.82 -14.71 1.84
C LEU A 205 -2.75 -15.10 0.70
N LEU A 206 -2.33 -16.04 -0.14
CA LEU A 206 -3.14 -16.56 -1.23
C LEU A 206 -4.46 -17.14 -0.70
N GLY A 207 -4.39 -18.01 0.31
CA GLY A 207 -5.58 -18.61 0.94
C GLY A 207 -6.52 -17.57 1.56
N PHE A 208 -5.97 -16.55 2.23
CA PHE A 208 -6.75 -15.44 2.75
C PHE A 208 -7.47 -14.66 1.64
N LEU A 209 -6.77 -14.24 0.58
CA LEU A 209 -7.37 -13.48 -0.52
C LEU A 209 -8.38 -14.30 -1.31
N SER A 210 -8.16 -15.60 -1.50
CA SER A 210 -9.14 -16.48 -2.14
C SER A 210 -10.43 -16.57 -1.35
N ARG A 211 -10.35 -16.67 -0.01
CA ARG A 211 -11.55 -16.65 0.85
C ARG A 211 -12.25 -15.30 0.82
N LEU A 212 -11.48 -14.21 0.85
CA LEU A 212 -12.04 -12.87 0.76
C LEU A 212 -12.80 -12.68 -0.56
N ALA A 213 -12.21 -13.10 -1.68
CA ALA A 213 -12.84 -13.04 -2.99
C ALA A 213 -14.14 -13.86 -3.04
N ALA A 214 -14.12 -15.09 -2.53
CA ALA A 214 -15.31 -15.93 -2.46
C ALA A 214 -16.43 -15.30 -1.59
N LEU A 215 -16.08 -14.61 -0.50
CA LEU A 215 -17.05 -13.92 0.36
C LEU A 215 -17.67 -12.70 -0.33
N VAL A 216 -16.89 -11.97 -1.11
CA VAL A 216 -17.35 -10.82 -1.91
C VAL A 216 -18.26 -11.28 -3.04
N GLU A 217 -17.90 -12.37 -3.75
CA GLU A 217 -18.75 -12.96 -4.78
C GLU A 217 -20.08 -13.50 -4.22
N ALA A 218 -20.05 -14.09 -3.01
CA ALA A 218 -21.24 -14.59 -2.34
C ALA A 218 -22.14 -13.48 -1.77
N ASN A 219 -21.57 -12.31 -1.47
CA ASN A 219 -22.28 -11.13 -0.97
C ASN A 219 -21.94 -9.92 -1.85
N PRO A 220 -22.47 -9.86 -3.09
CA PRO A 220 -22.28 -8.68 -3.92
C PRO A 220 -22.97 -7.51 -3.23
N SER A 221 -22.21 -6.71 -2.49
CA SER A 221 -22.67 -5.39 -2.09
C SER A 221 -22.82 -4.59 -3.37
N ASP A 222 -24.00 -3.96 -3.57
CA ASP A 222 -24.17 -2.99 -4.64
C ASP A 222 -23.00 -1.99 -4.57
N PRO A 223 -22.40 -1.61 -5.72
CA PRO A 223 -21.48 -0.48 -5.73
C PRO A 223 -22.20 0.70 -5.07
N PRO A 224 -21.50 1.55 -4.29
CA PRO A 224 -22.13 2.68 -3.62
C PRO A 224 -22.87 3.49 -4.68
N THR A 225 -24.19 3.36 -4.71
CA THR A 225 -25.06 4.19 -5.52
C THR A 225 -25.03 5.53 -4.80
N LEU A 226 -24.15 6.41 -5.25
CA LEU A 226 -24.30 7.82 -4.94
C LEU A 226 -25.65 8.22 -5.53
N GLU A 227 -26.68 8.27 -4.69
CA GLU A 227 -27.89 8.99 -5.00
C GLU A 227 -27.45 10.33 -5.60
N SER A 228 -27.96 10.62 -6.79
CA SER A 228 -27.82 11.90 -7.44
C SER A 228 -28.51 12.93 -6.56
N GLY A 229 -27.76 13.43 -5.58
CA GLY A 229 -28.16 14.45 -4.65
C GLY A 229 -28.55 15.69 -5.44
N GLY A 230 -29.79 16.09 -5.21
CA GLY A 230 -30.52 17.17 -5.85
C GLY A 230 -29.72 18.45 -6.05
N GLU A 231 -30.18 19.18 -7.07
CA GLU A 231 -30.01 20.62 -7.22
C GLU A 231 -30.01 21.31 -5.85
N LEU A 232 -28.88 21.92 -5.50
CA LEU A 232 -28.80 22.83 -4.37
C LEU A 232 -29.34 24.22 -4.79
N PRO A 233 -30.00 24.94 -3.86
CA PRO A 233 -30.73 26.17 -4.11
C PRO A 233 -29.85 27.38 -4.47
#